data_AF-A0A382XQ04-F1
#
_entry.id   AF-A0A382XQ04-F1
#
_cell.length_a   1.000
_cell.length_b   1.000
_cell.length_c   1.000
_cell.angle_alpha   90.00
_cell.angle_beta   90.00
_cell.angle_gamma   90.00
#
_symmetry.space_group_name_H-M   'P 1'
#
loop_
_entity.id
_entity.type
_entity.pdbx_description
1 polymer ?
#
loop_
_entity_poly.entity_id
_entity_poly.type
_entity_poly.pdbx_seq_one_letter_code
_entity_poly.pdbx_strand_id
1 'polypeptide(L)' 'MGMGFRPFGYIVPHRIFPTGARLPFSAPDAFGIENELCFSFGRDLYGEVDRADVISAITSVAPAFEINEQRLEPG' A
#
# COMPACT_ATOMS: atom_id res chain seq x y z
N MET A 1 -12.49 -9.29 -9.70
CA MET A 1 -13.09 -9.28 -8.35
C MET A 1 -14.42 -8.53 -8.41
N GLY A 2 -15.36 -8.81 -7.49
CA GLY A 2 -16.72 -8.24 -7.52
C GLY A 2 -16.83 -6.80 -7.00
N MET A 3 -17.97 -6.17 -7.25
CA MET A 3 -18.29 -4.81 -6.78
C MET A 3 -18.20 -4.70 -5.25
N GLY A 4 -17.56 -3.64 -4.75
CA GLY A 4 -17.42 -3.37 -3.32
C GLY A 4 -16.29 -4.14 -2.62
N PHE A 5 -15.63 -5.06 -3.31
CA PHE A 5 -14.45 -5.73 -2.76
C PHE A 5 -13.29 -4.75 -2.63
N ARG A 6 -12.56 -4.84 -1.52
CA ARG A 6 -11.36 -4.06 -1.22
C ARG A 6 -10.23 -5.05 -0.90
N PRO A 7 -9.38 -5.41 -1.88
CA PRO A 7 -8.25 -6.28 -1.62
C PRO A 7 -7.28 -5.60 -0.64
N PHE A 8 -6.54 -6.42 0.09
CA PHE A 8 -5.40 -5.96 0.87
C PHE A 8 -4.22 -6.90 0.63
N GLY A 9 -3.01 -6.38 0.88
CA GLY A 9 -1.76 -7.12 0.78
C GLY A 9 -0.80 -6.76 1.91
N TYR A 10 0.30 -7.50 2.01
CA TYR A 10 1.34 -7.25 3.00
C TYR A 10 2.50 -6.50 2.36
N ILE A 11 2.91 -5.39 2.99
CA ILE A 11 4.14 -4.68 2.65
C ILE A 11 5.25 -5.24 3.54
N VAL A 12 6.29 -5.81 2.92
CA VAL A 12 7.45 -6.37 3.63
C VAL A 12 8.61 -5.36 3.63
N PRO A 13 9.53 -5.38 4.63
CA PRO A 13 10.52 -4.32 4.81
C PRO A 13 11.41 -4.04 3.59
N HIS A 14 11.75 -5.06 2.81
CA HIS A 14 12.59 -4.91 1.60
C HIS A 14 11.83 -4.35 0.38
N ARG A 15 10.53 -4.02 0.52
CA ARG A 15 9.69 -3.39 -0.50
C ARG A 15 9.41 -1.91 -0.22
N ILE A 16 10.09 -1.33 0.76
CA ILE A 16 10.00 0.09 1.10
C ILE A 16 11.23 0.79 0.54
N PHE A 17 11.02 1.81 -0.29
CA PHE A 17 12.09 2.55 -0.96
C PHE A 17 12.07 4.03 -0.53
N PRO A 18 13.25 4.67 -0.37
CA PRO A 18 13.31 6.08 -0.04
C PRO A 18 12.90 6.95 -1.23
N THR A 19 12.45 8.18 -0.95
CA THR A 19 12.21 9.20 -1.98
C THR A 19 13.45 9.40 -2.85
N GLY A 20 13.25 9.44 -4.17
CA GLY A 20 14.34 9.59 -5.15
C GLY A 20 15.09 8.30 -5.48
N ALA A 21 14.68 7.15 -4.91
CA ALA A 21 15.22 5.86 -5.29
C ALA A 21 15.05 5.60 -6.80
N ARG A 22 16.06 4.98 -7.41
CA ARG A 22 16.01 4.48 -8.78
C ARG A 22 15.84 2.98 -8.74
N LEU A 23 14.74 2.49 -9.30
CA LEU A 23 14.41 1.07 -9.31
C LEU A 23 14.62 0.51 -10.73
N PRO A 24 15.32 -0.62 -10.88
CA PRO A 24 15.47 -1.26 -12.17
C PRO A 24 14.17 -1.99 -12.53
N PHE A 25 13.47 -1.50 -13.55
CA PHE A 25 12.31 -2.20 -14.12
C PHE A 25 12.74 -2.93 -15.39
N SER A 26 12.69 -4.26 -15.38
CA SER A 26 12.97 -5.08 -16.56
C SER A 26 11.74 -5.37 -17.41
N ALA A 27 10.53 -5.11 -16.88
CA ALA A 27 9.25 -5.41 -17.53
C ALA A 27 8.22 -4.30 -17.22
N PRO A 28 8.32 -3.11 -17.85
CA PRO A 28 7.51 -1.95 -17.50
C PRO A 28 6.00 -2.19 -17.57
N ASP A 29 5.55 -3.03 -18.51
CA ASP A 29 4.12 -3.36 -18.69
C ASP A 29 3.52 -4.19 -17.55
N ALA A 30 4.37 -4.81 -16.71
CA ALA A 30 3.93 -5.57 -15.55
C ALA A 30 3.70 -4.69 -14.31
N PHE A 31 4.11 -3.41 -14.35
CA PHE A 31 4.07 -2.53 -13.17
C PHE A 31 3.06 -1.39 -13.31
N GLY A 32 2.30 -1.15 -12.25
CA GLY A 32 1.46 0.03 -12.06
C GLY A 32 2.05 0.96 -11.00
N ILE A 33 1.89 2.27 -11.18
CA ILE A 33 2.24 3.28 -10.18
C ILE A 33 0.97 4.03 -9.76
N GLU A 34 0.71 4.07 -8.46
CA GLU A 34 -0.48 4.71 -7.89
C GLU A 34 -0.08 5.76 -6.85
N ASN A 35 -0.83 6.87 -6.79
CA ASN A 35 -0.64 7.92 -5.80
C ASN A 35 -1.48 7.61 -4.56
N GLU A 36 -0.85 7.49 -3.40
CA GLU A 36 -1.51 7.01 -2.19
C GLU A 36 -1.16 7.84 -0.94
N LEU A 37 -1.93 7.62 0.13
CA LEU A 37 -1.61 8.10 1.47
C LEU A 37 -1.08 6.94 2.32
N CYS A 38 0.12 7.10 2.88
CA CYS A 38 0.70 6.17 3.83
C CYS A 38 0.41 6.62 5.27
N PHE A 39 -0.27 5.78 6.03
CA PHE A 39 -0.65 6.02 7.42
C PHE A 39 0.26 5.22 8.35
N SER A 40 0.96 5.92 9.27
CA SER A 40 1.72 5.25 10.32
C SER A 40 0.87 5.14 11.58
N PHE A 41 0.81 3.94 12.16
CA PHE A 41 0.04 3.66 13.38
C PHE A 41 0.95 3.66 14.61
N GLY A 42 0.51 4.30 15.69
CA GLY A 42 1.23 4.33 16.97
C GLY A 42 0.85 3.21 17.93
N ARG A 43 -0.22 2.48 17.60
CA ARG A 43 -0.72 1.32 18.34
C ARG A 43 -1.39 0.35 17.38
N ASP A 44 -1.43 -0.91 17.77
CA ASP A 44 -2.13 -1.94 17.01
C ASP A 44 -3.65 -1.72 17.04
N LEU A 45 -4.30 -2.06 15.93
CA LEU A 45 -5.75 -2.13 15.79
C LEU A 45 -6.14 -3.60 15.60
N TYR A 46 -7.14 -4.07 16.33
CA TYR A 46 -7.56 -5.47 16.33
C TYR A 46 -9.08 -5.58 16.50
N GLY A 47 -9.68 -6.60 15.87
CA GLY A 47 -11.12 -6.84 15.92
C GLY A 47 -11.94 -5.84 15.10
N GLU A 48 -13.16 -5.57 15.55
CA GLU A 48 -14.02 -4.53 14.97
C GLU A 48 -13.57 -3.17 15.48
N VAL A 49 -13.12 -2.31 14.56
CA VAL A 49 -12.65 -0.95 14.84
C VAL A 49 -13.50 0.05 14.08
N ASP A 50 -13.87 1.15 14.72
CA ASP A 50 -14.62 2.21 14.04
C ASP A 50 -13.70 3.28 13.42
N ARG A 51 -14.30 4.24 12.71
CA ARG A 51 -13.54 5.33 12.07
C ARG A 51 -12.77 6.17 13.09
N ALA A 52 -13.37 6.48 14.24
CA ALA A 52 -12.74 7.33 15.25
C ALA A 52 -11.55 6.60 15.88
N ASP A 53 -11.66 5.29 16.12
CA ASP A 53 -10.57 4.44 16.59
C ASP A 53 -9.39 4.47 15.62
N VAL A 54 -9.64 4.26 14.32
CA VAL A 54 -8.60 4.28 13.28
C VAL A 54 -7.91 5.65 13.26
N ILE A 55 -8.67 6.75 13.23
CA ILE A 55 -8.12 8.10 13.20
C ILE A 55 -7.27 8.37 14.46
N SER A 56 -7.72 7.93 15.63
CA SER A 56 -6.99 8.11 16.89
C SER A 56 -5.67 7.32 16.95
N ALA A 57 -5.55 6.23 16.19
CA ALA A 57 -4.36 5.38 16.18
C ALA A 57 -3.28 5.85 15.19
N ILE A 58 -3.64 6.71 14.23
CA ILE A 58 -2.70 7.28 13.26
C ILE A 58 -1.81 8.32 13.94
N THR A 59 -0.50 8.15 13.82
CA THR A 59 0.51 9.08 14.34
C THR A 59 1.04 10.02 13.28
N SER A 60 1.05 9.59 12.01
CA SER A 60 1.46 10.44 10.90
C SER A 60 0.85 9.99 9.58
N VAL A 61 0.79 10.93 8.64
CA VAL A 61 0.34 10.72 7.26
C VAL A 61 1.41 11.28 6.33
N ALA A 62 1.78 10.51 5.31
CA ALA A 62 2.70 10.95 4.27
C ALA A 62 2.14 10.63 2.88
N PRO A 63 2.46 11.44 1.86
CA PRO A 63 2.25 11.04 0.47
C PRO A 63 3.18 9.86 0.14
N ALA A 64 2.68 8.88 -0.60
CA ALA A 64 3.45 7.73 -1.04
C ALA A 64 3.06 7.33 -2.47
N PHE A 65 3.96 6.57 -3.11
CA PHE A 65 3.63 5.83 -4.32
C PHE A 65 3.52 4.34 -3.97
N GLU A 66 2.48 3.68 -4.43
CA GLU A 66 2.45 2.21 -4.50
C GLU A 66 2.95 1.77 -5.88
N ILE A 67 3.83 0.76 -5.89
CA ILE A 67 4.29 0.12 -7.11
C ILE A 67 3.73 -1.30 -7.11
N ASN A 68 2.70 -1.51 -7.92
CA ASN A 68 2.00 -2.79 -8.06
C ASN A 68 2.60 -3.61 -9.20
N GLU A 69 2.62 -4.94 -9.06
CA GLU A 69 3.17 -5.86 -10.06
C GLU A 69 2.15 -6.96 -10.41
N GLN A 70 1.81 -7.10 -11.69
CA GLN A 70 1.04 -8.22 -12.19
C GLN A 70 1.98 -9.36 -12.59
N ARG A 71 1.95 -10.46 -11.83
CA ARG A 71 2.79 -11.64 -12.06
C ARG A 71 2.13 -12.77 -12.85
N LEU A 72 0.82 -12.70 -12.98
CA LEU A 72 0.03 -13.70 -13.67
C LEU A 72 -0.48 -13.10 -14.98
N GLU A 73 -0.44 -13.88 -16.04
CA GLU A 73 -1.06 -13.50 -17.31
C GLU A 73 -2.54 -13.16 -17.08
N PRO A 74 -3.07 -12.11 -17.73
CA PRO A 74 -4.50 -11.87 -17.76
C PRO A 74 -5.21 -13.12 -18.30
N GLY A 75 -6.18 -13.65 -17.54
CA GLY A 75 -7.05 -14.74 -17.97
C GLY A 75 -8.17 -14.28 -18.89
#